data_AF-A0A956QH34-F1
#
_entry.id   AF-A0A956QH34-F1
#
_cell.length_a   1.000
_cell.length_b   1.000
_cell.length_c   1.000
_cell.angle_alpha   90.00
_cell.angle_beta   90.00
_cell.angle_gamma   90.00
#
_symmetry.space_group_name_H-M   'P 1'
#
loop_
_entity.id
_entity.type
_entity.pdbx_description
1 polymer ?
#
loop_
_entity_poly.entity_id
_entity_poly.type
_entity_poly.pdbx_seq_one_letter_code
_entity_poly.pdbx_strand_id
1 'polypeptide(L)'
;MLKILQRRLPVELNSDQAVQVQQSLQARFNSLLAGVRLEYLRRLGLDSEPRALFAPPEDASLAAGEIFMPEPGTIFYIKYANQDRCLEAGAISNQTESDFSDFFGEVRDCVLQLTSQSQEWEASVPAMAPPEGARPANVDVSEKELEAARELMSEQSRKLLAQLASAESTPFNQLDLHEFNRADLLLGQFEDLDLIRKDYAVIDRKTGQQILRVPSRASLEEASQKFFIGGTPITEDTVDEVISCTPFCRSLLLSDQWLLLLLLGTLKNLGVDSDSIQVCQSADTPTRVFLTLNQQRFLVVLSNRRMTLDDSYLVSAQVAAYGLEDVIVLSTDKTSTLMKHHLQQTNDKVTFNFVDSLEDLEDSLRSILLERQRDYIRSLLDPLAELTPVRIQELVIRKMAPGPSNGEVQATQYPDPPEMPSQEEDSLPDFQPPPMDVPNTEDDEESGLPELPSPMASIPPPPTTELPEEEASDEEGLPEIQMPDLVPDLPAAEEFVPDIPSPVEASVKEE
;
A
#
# COMPACT_ATOMS: atom_id res chain seq x y z
N MET A 1 1.71 5.71 -10.11
CA MET A 1 2.63 5.56 -8.95
C MET A 1 4.06 5.77 -9.42
N LEU A 2 4.99 6.25 -8.58
CA LEU A 2 6.41 6.28 -8.96
C LEU A 2 7.03 4.88 -8.88
N LYS A 3 8.02 4.63 -9.74
CA LYS A 3 8.90 3.47 -9.71
C LYS A 3 10.18 3.84 -8.98
N ILE A 4 10.46 3.14 -7.87
CA ILE A 4 11.64 3.37 -7.05
C ILE A 4 12.43 2.05 -6.98
N LEU A 5 13.63 2.07 -7.55
CA LEU A 5 14.58 0.96 -7.46
C LEU A 5 15.77 1.39 -6.62
N GLN A 6 16.21 0.50 -5.75
CA GLN A 6 17.40 0.64 -4.93
C GLN A 6 18.17 -0.68 -4.96
N ARG A 7 19.49 -0.60 -5.09
CA ARG A 7 20.40 -1.74 -5.04
C ARG A 7 21.60 -1.39 -4.17
N ARG A 8 22.13 -2.40 -3.50
CA ARG A 8 23.29 -2.32 -2.62
C ARG A 8 24.47 -3.06 -3.26
N LEU A 9 25.64 -2.46 -3.18
CA LEU A 9 26.90 -3.06 -3.61
C LEU A 9 27.84 -3.11 -2.40
N PRO A 10 28.12 -4.28 -1.82
CA PRO A 10 28.89 -4.41 -0.58
C PRO A 10 30.41 -4.22 -0.82
N VAL A 11 30.85 -2.98 -1.03
CA VAL A 11 32.23 -2.64 -1.40
C VAL A 11 32.96 -1.82 -0.35
N GLU A 12 34.22 -2.17 -0.10
CA GLU A 12 35.12 -1.38 0.74
C GLU A 12 35.85 -0.31 -0.10
N LEU A 13 35.40 0.93 0.00
CA LEU A 13 36.05 2.09 -0.60
C LEU A 13 36.63 2.99 0.50
N ASN A 14 37.84 3.49 0.29
CA ASN A 14 38.30 4.64 1.07
C ASN A 14 37.61 5.94 0.58
N SER A 15 37.70 7.02 1.36
CA SER A 15 37.04 8.29 1.04
C SER A 15 37.44 8.82 -0.34
N ASP A 16 38.72 8.70 -0.72
CA ASP A 16 39.22 9.17 -2.01
C ASP A 16 38.64 8.36 -3.18
N GLN A 17 38.55 7.03 -3.04
CA GLN A 17 37.96 6.13 -4.01
C GLN A 17 36.45 6.38 -4.16
N ALA A 18 35.72 6.57 -3.06
CA ALA A 18 34.30 6.88 -3.10
C ALA A 18 34.04 8.20 -3.87
N VAL A 19 34.87 9.22 -3.63
CA VAL A 19 34.82 10.48 -4.38
C VAL A 19 35.21 10.28 -5.85
N GLN A 20 36.18 9.41 -6.17
CA GLN A 20 36.54 9.11 -7.57
C GLN A 20 35.41 8.41 -8.34
N VAL A 21 34.65 7.53 -7.68
CA VAL A 21 33.42 6.94 -8.25
C VAL A 21 32.43 8.06 -8.57
N GLN A 22 32.17 8.95 -7.60
CA GLN A 22 31.28 10.10 -7.80
C GLN A 22 31.72 10.98 -8.98
N GLN A 23 33.01 11.29 -9.10
CA GLN A 23 33.53 12.12 -10.20
C GLN A 23 33.43 11.44 -11.56
N SER A 24 33.73 10.14 -11.62
CA SER A 24 33.58 9.37 -12.86
C SER A 24 32.12 9.39 -13.35
N LEU A 25 31.16 9.32 -12.44
CA LEU A 25 29.73 9.39 -12.76
C LEU A 25 29.29 10.82 -13.11
N GLN A 26 29.83 11.86 -12.46
CA GLN A 26 29.58 13.26 -12.81
C GLN A 26 30.02 13.62 -14.23
N ALA A 27 31.01 12.92 -14.79
CA ALA A 27 31.43 13.10 -16.18
C ALA A 27 30.41 12.55 -17.19
N ARG A 28 29.52 11.64 -16.75
CA ARG A 28 28.56 10.91 -17.59
C ARG A 28 27.13 11.42 -17.40
N PHE A 29 26.78 11.85 -16.20
CA PHE A 29 25.44 12.28 -15.83
C PHE A 29 25.40 13.72 -15.32
N ASN A 30 24.30 14.42 -15.59
CA ASN A 30 24.06 15.76 -15.06
C ASN A 30 23.86 15.72 -13.55
N SER A 31 24.90 16.13 -12.80
CA SER A 31 24.87 16.19 -11.34
C SER A 31 24.12 17.43 -10.84
N LEU A 32 23.20 17.19 -9.90
CA LEU A 32 22.46 18.22 -9.19
C LEU A 32 23.28 18.80 -8.03
N LEU A 33 23.92 17.98 -7.18
CA LEU A 33 24.61 18.48 -5.99
C LEU A 33 25.83 19.29 -6.37
N ALA A 34 26.63 18.82 -7.33
CA ALA A 34 27.79 19.56 -7.83
C ALA A 34 27.36 20.89 -8.45
N GLY A 35 26.27 20.90 -9.23
CA GLY A 35 25.71 22.12 -9.82
C GLY A 35 25.28 23.14 -8.76
N VAL A 36 24.59 22.69 -7.70
CA VAL A 36 24.17 23.56 -6.58
C VAL A 36 25.40 24.14 -5.87
N ARG A 37 26.39 23.31 -5.53
CA ARG A 37 27.62 23.76 -4.86
C ARG A 37 28.37 24.81 -5.68
N LEU A 38 28.53 24.57 -6.99
CA LEU A 38 29.18 25.52 -7.90
C LEU A 38 28.45 26.86 -7.96
N GLU A 39 27.11 26.84 -7.98
CA GLU A 39 26.31 28.07 -7.99
C GLU A 39 26.45 28.86 -6.68
N TYR A 40 26.51 28.19 -5.53
CA TYR A 40 26.80 28.84 -4.24
C TYR A 40 28.18 29.51 -4.24
N LEU A 41 29.22 28.82 -4.70
CA LEU A 41 30.58 29.39 -4.77
C LEU A 41 30.63 30.60 -5.68
N ARG A 42 30.02 30.50 -6.87
CA ARG A 42 29.93 31.60 -7.83
C ARG A 42 29.27 32.83 -7.20
N ARG A 43 28.17 32.65 -6.47
CA ARG A 43 27.45 33.75 -5.81
C ARG A 43 28.22 34.36 -4.64
N LEU A 44 29.04 33.55 -3.96
CA LEU A 44 29.91 34.02 -2.89
C LEU A 44 31.23 34.63 -3.40
N GLY A 45 31.47 34.61 -4.72
CA GLY A 45 32.72 35.08 -5.32
C GLY A 45 33.94 34.24 -4.91
N LEU A 46 33.73 32.96 -4.60
CA LEU A 46 34.77 32.03 -4.22
C LEU A 46 35.23 31.25 -5.46
N ASP A 47 36.48 31.47 -5.87
CA ASP A 47 37.14 30.70 -6.95
C ASP A 47 37.68 29.34 -6.47
N SER A 48 37.36 28.96 -5.23
CA SER A 48 37.90 27.76 -4.57
C SER A 48 37.40 26.46 -5.21
N GLU A 49 38.21 25.40 -5.13
CA GLU A 49 37.72 24.07 -5.47
C GLU A 49 36.54 23.68 -4.55
N PRO A 50 35.39 23.26 -5.11
CA PRO A 50 34.20 22.87 -4.34
C PRO A 50 34.46 21.83 -3.26
N ARG A 51 35.50 21.02 -3.44
CA ARG A 51 35.89 19.95 -2.53
C ARG A 51 36.26 20.44 -1.13
N ALA A 52 37.00 21.54 -1.01
CA ALA A 52 37.50 21.97 0.29
C ALA A 52 36.39 22.51 1.21
N LEU A 53 35.31 23.03 0.63
CA LEU A 53 34.23 23.72 1.36
C LEU A 53 32.99 22.85 1.57
N PHE A 54 32.82 21.81 0.75
CA PHE A 54 31.69 20.88 0.81
C PHE A 54 32.11 19.43 1.03
N ALA A 55 33.36 19.19 1.46
CA ALA A 55 33.75 17.88 1.96
C ALA A 55 32.84 17.51 3.14
N PRO A 56 32.31 16.28 3.18
CA PRO A 56 31.58 15.83 4.34
C PRO A 56 32.49 15.94 5.59
N PRO A 57 31.96 16.39 6.74
CA PRO A 57 32.72 16.38 7.98
C PRO A 57 33.21 14.95 8.29
N GLU A 58 34.31 14.79 9.03
CA GLU A 58 34.89 13.47 9.34
C GLU A 58 33.90 12.53 10.07
N ASP A 59 32.93 13.10 10.78
CA ASP A 59 31.85 12.39 11.48
C ASP A 59 30.57 12.19 10.63
N ALA A 60 30.57 12.53 9.33
CA ALA A 60 29.40 12.40 8.48
C ALA A 60 28.99 10.93 8.28
N SER A 61 27.68 10.70 8.15
CA SER A 61 27.14 9.37 7.84
C SER A 61 27.59 8.86 6.46
N LEU A 62 27.82 9.78 5.52
CA LEU A 62 28.22 9.50 4.14
C LEU A 62 29.63 10.00 3.84
N ALA A 63 30.42 9.15 3.17
CA ALA A 63 31.72 9.56 2.60
C ALA A 63 31.57 10.19 1.21
N ALA A 64 30.58 9.77 0.44
CA ALA A 64 30.27 10.31 -0.87
C ALA A 64 28.79 10.16 -1.18
N GLY A 65 28.26 11.07 -2.01
CA GLY A 65 26.87 11.03 -2.42
C GLY A 65 26.56 12.05 -3.50
N GLU A 66 25.66 11.68 -4.41
CA GLU A 66 25.30 12.50 -5.57
C GLU A 66 23.89 12.20 -6.04
N ILE A 67 23.26 13.20 -6.64
CA ILE A 67 21.95 13.07 -7.29
C ILE A 67 22.12 13.50 -8.75
N PHE A 68 21.66 12.67 -9.67
CA PHE A 68 21.74 12.92 -11.09
C PHE A 68 20.35 13.07 -11.70
N MET A 69 20.23 13.96 -12.68
CA MET A 69 19.01 14.20 -13.43
C MET A 69 19.26 13.90 -14.92
N PRO A 70 19.19 12.63 -15.33
CA PRO A 70 19.43 12.25 -16.73
C PRO A 70 18.37 12.88 -17.66
N GLU A 71 17.10 12.82 -17.24
CA GLU A 71 15.95 13.22 -18.03
C GLU A 71 14.84 13.81 -17.14
N PRO A 72 13.90 14.60 -17.70
CA PRO A 72 12.75 15.09 -16.95
C PRO A 72 11.90 13.93 -16.40
N GLY A 73 11.69 13.90 -15.08
CA GLY A 73 10.87 12.87 -14.42
C GLY A 73 11.65 11.64 -13.96
N THR A 74 12.97 11.60 -14.15
CA THR A 74 13.84 10.52 -13.63
C THR A 74 14.98 11.11 -12.82
N ILE A 75 15.27 10.48 -11.69
CA ILE A 75 16.35 10.86 -10.77
C ILE A 75 17.16 9.62 -10.45
N PHE A 76 18.47 9.70 -10.61
CA PHE A 76 19.39 8.70 -10.09
C PHE A 76 20.08 9.24 -8.84
N TYR A 77 20.43 8.36 -7.92
CA TYR A 77 21.23 8.73 -6.77
C TYR A 77 22.27 7.64 -6.47
N ILE A 78 23.36 8.07 -5.86
CA ILE A 78 24.34 7.20 -5.23
C ILE A 78 24.61 7.72 -3.83
N LYS A 79 24.87 6.82 -2.89
CA LYS A 79 25.36 7.15 -1.56
C LYS A 79 26.32 6.07 -1.09
N TYR A 80 27.42 6.48 -0.49
CA TYR A 80 28.40 5.58 0.09
C TYR A 80 28.51 5.87 1.59
N ALA A 81 28.08 4.89 2.38
CA ALA A 81 28.16 4.95 3.83
C ALA A 81 29.46 4.28 4.31
N ASN A 82 30.33 5.04 4.97
CA ASN A 82 31.61 4.53 5.47
C ASN A 82 31.43 3.44 6.53
N GLN A 83 30.41 3.56 7.37
CA GLN A 83 30.15 2.64 8.49
C GLN A 83 29.67 1.27 7.98
N ASP A 84 28.83 1.27 6.94
CA ASP A 84 28.23 0.05 6.39
C ASP A 84 29.07 -0.59 5.28
N ARG A 85 30.15 0.09 4.83
CA ARG A 85 31.00 -0.34 3.70
C ARG A 85 30.18 -0.79 2.50
N CYS A 86 29.20 0.04 2.16
CA CYS A 86 28.22 -0.27 1.13
C CYS A 86 27.97 0.96 0.26
N LEU A 87 28.04 0.75 -1.05
CA LEU A 87 27.58 1.71 -2.04
C LEU A 87 26.13 1.38 -2.39
N GLU A 88 25.22 2.30 -2.08
CA GLU A 88 23.84 2.20 -2.53
C GLU A 88 23.64 3.07 -3.77
N ALA A 89 22.96 2.51 -4.76
CA ALA A 89 22.53 3.23 -5.95
C ALA A 89 21.03 3.03 -6.14
N GLY A 90 20.35 4.04 -6.67
CA GLY A 90 18.94 3.91 -6.97
C GLY A 90 18.42 4.86 -8.03
N ALA A 91 17.22 4.55 -8.50
CA ALA A 91 16.50 5.29 -9.52
C ALA A 91 15.07 5.56 -9.02
N ILE A 92 14.62 6.80 -9.15
CA ILE A 92 13.26 7.26 -8.88
C ILE A 92 12.71 7.81 -10.19
N SER A 93 11.63 7.23 -10.71
CA SER A 93 11.02 7.70 -11.96
C SER A 93 9.50 7.75 -11.90
N ASN A 94 8.93 8.68 -12.65
CA ASN A 94 7.50 8.73 -12.94
C ASN A 94 7.09 7.84 -14.13
N GLN A 95 8.07 7.26 -14.82
CA GLN A 95 7.85 6.34 -15.93
C GLN A 95 7.89 4.89 -15.42
N THR A 96 6.83 4.13 -15.68
CA THR A 96 6.67 2.74 -15.21
C THR A 96 7.53 1.75 -15.99
N GLU A 97 7.74 1.98 -17.30
CA GLU A 97 8.46 1.05 -18.19
C GLU A 97 9.96 1.29 -18.31
N SER A 98 10.53 2.27 -17.60
CA SER A 98 11.96 2.57 -17.73
C SER A 98 12.84 1.44 -17.22
N ASP A 99 13.83 1.08 -18.03
CA ASP A 99 14.95 0.21 -17.63
C ASP A 99 16.10 1.08 -17.11
N PHE A 100 16.62 0.70 -15.95
CA PHE A 100 17.70 1.41 -15.27
C PHE A 100 18.98 0.55 -15.20
N SER A 101 19.00 -0.59 -15.90
CA SER A 101 20.11 -1.54 -15.91
C SER A 101 21.41 -0.90 -16.36
N ASP A 102 21.35 0.02 -17.34
CA ASP A 102 22.51 0.76 -17.82
C ASP A 102 23.16 1.57 -16.69
N PHE A 103 22.39 2.38 -15.95
CA PHE A 103 22.90 3.15 -14.82
C PHE A 103 23.58 2.26 -13.77
N PHE A 104 22.94 1.15 -13.37
CA PHE A 104 23.54 0.22 -12.42
C PHE A 104 24.80 -0.46 -12.98
N GLY A 105 24.86 -0.73 -14.29
CA GLY A 105 26.04 -1.21 -14.98
C GLY A 105 27.18 -0.20 -14.92
N GLU A 106 26.91 1.07 -15.21
CA GLU A 106 27.90 2.14 -15.17
C GLU A 106 28.49 2.36 -13.78
N VAL A 107 27.64 2.37 -12.74
CA VAL A 107 28.10 2.49 -11.35
C VAL A 107 29.02 1.32 -10.98
N ARG A 108 28.63 0.09 -11.35
CA ARG A 108 29.44 -1.11 -11.10
C ARG A 108 30.78 -1.05 -11.84
N ASP A 109 30.78 -0.61 -13.10
CA ASP A 109 32.00 -0.51 -13.91
C ASP A 109 32.98 0.52 -13.32
N CYS A 110 32.50 1.65 -12.81
CA CYS A 110 33.33 2.62 -12.09
C CYS A 110 33.96 2.02 -10.81
N VAL A 111 33.20 1.24 -10.05
CA VAL A 111 33.72 0.55 -8.85
C VAL A 111 34.75 -0.52 -9.22
N LEU A 112 34.48 -1.29 -10.27
CA LEU A 112 35.36 -2.36 -10.75
C LEU A 112 36.71 -1.81 -11.22
N GLN A 113 36.73 -0.67 -11.90
CA GLN A 113 37.96 -0.02 -12.34
C GLN A 113 38.88 0.39 -11.17
N LEU A 114 38.31 0.70 -10.00
CA LEU A 114 39.07 1.17 -8.84
C LEU A 114 39.48 0.03 -7.89
N THR A 115 38.61 -0.96 -7.71
CA THR A 115 38.81 -2.04 -6.73
C THR A 115 39.32 -3.33 -7.35
N SER A 116 39.17 -3.50 -8.67
CA SER A 116 39.39 -4.76 -9.40
C SER A 116 38.59 -5.95 -8.84
N GLN A 117 37.59 -5.72 -8.00
CA GLN A 117 36.71 -6.74 -7.46
C GLN A 117 35.37 -6.71 -8.20
N SER A 118 34.96 -7.87 -8.72
CA SER A 118 33.62 -8.05 -9.28
C SER A 118 32.67 -8.37 -8.14
N GLN A 119 31.74 -7.46 -7.88
CA GLN A 119 30.66 -7.66 -6.93
C GLN A 119 29.31 -7.62 -7.64
N GLU A 120 28.37 -8.41 -7.13
CA GLU A 120 27.00 -8.44 -7.63
C GLU A 120 26.12 -7.50 -6.81
N TRP A 121 25.11 -6.94 -7.47
CA TRP A 121 24.13 -6.10 -6.80
C TRP A 121 23.24 -6.95 -5.89
N GLU A 122 23.12 -6.54 -4.64
CA GLU A 122 22.15 -7.08 -3.69
C GLU A 122 20.89 -6.22 -3.68
N ALA A 123 19.73 -6.87 -3.46
CA ALA A 123 18.50 -6.14 -3.19
C ALA A 123 18.58 -5.49 -1.81
N SER A 124 18.19 -4.21 -1.69
CA SER A 124 18.27 -3.49 -0.41
C SER A 124 17.36 -4.08 0.66
N VAL A 125 16.25 -4.68 0.22
CA VAL A 125 15.33 -5.44 1.06
C VAL A 125 15.36 -6.88 0.58
N PRO A 126 15.67 -7.86 1.44
CA PRO A 126 15.67 -9.27 1.05
C PRO A 126 14.28 -9.67 0.55
N ALA A 127 14.22 -10.50 -0.48
CA ALA A 127 12.96 -11.03 -0.98
C ALA A 127 12.24 -11.75 0.17
N MET A 128 11.01 -11.32 0.48
CA MET A 128 10.22 -11.98 1.51
C MET A 128 9.83 -13.37 0.99
N ALA A 129 10.04 -14.40 1.80
CA ALA A 129 9.45 -15.70 1.51
C ALA A 129 7.93 -15.53 1.46
N PRO A 130 7.23 -16.13 0.47
CA PRO A 130 5.78 -16.03 0.42
C PRO A 130 5.19 -16.52 1.75
N PRO A 131 4.21 -15.80 2.34
CA PRO A 131 3.55 -16.24 3.54
C PRO A 131 2.94 -17.63 3.36
N GLU A 132 2.85 -18.38 4.45
CA GLU A 132 2.32 -19.74 4.38
C GLU A 132 0.85 -19.72 3.92
N GLY A 133 0.54 -20.50 2.89
CA GLY A 133 -0.78 -20.51 2.26
C GLY A 133 -1.11 -19.28 1.40
N ALA A 134 -0.14 -18.39 1.14
CA ALA A 134 -0.32 -17.30 0.21
C ALA A 134 -0.28 -17.78 -1.24
N ARG A 135 -1.22 -17.27 -2.05
CA ARG A 135 -1.23 -17.46 -3.50
C ARG A 135 -1.01 -16.13 -4.20
N PRO A 136 -0.36 -16.10 -5.37
CA PRO A 136 -0.30 -14.89 -6.18
C PRO A 136 -1.73 -14.46 -6.54
N ALA A 137 -2.00 -13.15 -6.45
CA ALA A 137 -3.28 -12.61 -6.88
C ALA A 137 -3.32 -12.50 -8.40
N ASN A 138 -4.49 -12.75 -8.98
CA ASN A 138 -4.76 -12.34 -10.35
C ASN A 138 -5.40 -10.94 -10.32
N VAL A 139 -4.65 -9.92 -10.76
CA VAL A 139 -5.14 -8.54 -10.83
C VAL A 139 -6.01 -8.31 -12.07
N ASP A 140 -6.01 -9.23 -13.04
CA ASP A 140 -6.89 -9.18 -14.20
C ASP A 140 -8.31 -9.61 -13.86
N VAL A 141 -8.97 -8.79 -13.05
CA VAL A 141 -10.40 -8.85 -12.75
C VAL A 141 -11.17 -8.24 -13.93
N SER A 142 -12.19 -8.94 -14.42
CA SER A 142 -13.04 -8.43 -15.49
C SER A 142 -13.93 -7.28 -15.00
N GLU A 143 -14.36 -6.40 -15.92
CA GLU A 143 -15.25 -5.28 -15.57
C GLU A 143 -16.59 -5.78 -14.98
N LYS A 144 -17.14 -6.88 -15.53
CA LYS A 144 -18.36 -7.51 -15.01
C LYS A 144 -18.19 -8.01 -13.57
N GLU A 145 -17.04 -8.61 -13.24
CA GLU A 145 -16.74 -9.04 -11.87
C GLU A 145 -16.59 -7.86 -10.91
N LEU A 146 -16.00 -6.75 -11.36
CA LEU A 146 -15.91 -5.53 -10.56
C LEU A 146 -17.28 -4.89 -10.34
N GLU A 147 -18.15 -4.85 -11.36
CA GLU A 147 -19.52 -4.36 -11.23
C GLU A 147 -20.33 -5.23 -10.24
N ALA A 148 -20.22 -6.54 -10.35
CA ALA A 148 -20.82 -7.49 -9.40
C ALA A 148 -20.32 -7.26 -7.96
N ALA A 149 -19.03 -7.03 -7.78
CA ALA A 149 -18.45 -6.73 -6.47
C ALA A 149 -18.89 -5.36 -5.93
N ARG A 150 -19.06 -4.35 -6.80
CA ARG A 150 -19.58 -3.02 -6.42
C ARG A 150 -21.02 -3.09 -5.95
N GLU A 151 -21.85 -3.92 -6.57
CA GLU A 151 -23.23 -4.13 -6.13
C GLU A 151 -23.28 -4.68 -4.69
N LEU A 152 -22.29 -5.49 -4.29
CA LEU A 152 -22.14 -6.00 -2.93
C LEU A 152 -21.63 -4.95 -1.93
N MET A 153 -21.31 -3.71 -2.33
CA MET A 153 -21.07 -2.62 -1.38
C MET A 153 -22.34 -2.23 -0.60
N SER A 154 -23.51 -2.43 -1.20
CA SER A 154 -24.81 -2.22 -0.55
C SER A 154 -25.11 -3.32 0.47
N GLU A 155 -25.36 -2.95 1.72
CA GLU A 155 -25.75 -3.90 2.77
C GLU A 155 -27.07 -4.61 2.44
N GLN A 156 -28.00 -3.94 1.75
CA GLN A 156 -29.27 -4.53 1.32
C GLN A 156 -29.03 -5.64 0.29
N SER A 157 -28.17 -5.39 -0.70
CA SER A 157 -27.82 -6.37 -1.74
C SER A 157 -27.13 -7.58 -1.13
N ARG A 158 -26.21 -7.38 -0.16
CA ARG A 158 -25.58 -8.48 0.59
C ARG A 158 -26.58 -9.32 1.37
N LYS A 159 -27.51 -8.69 2.11
CA LYS A 159 -28.52 -9.41 2.90
C LYS A 159 -29.43 -10.27 2.02
N LEU A 160 -29.94 -9.71 0.93
CA LEU A 160 -30.82 -10.42 0.00
C LEU A 160 -30.09 -11.59 -0.68
N LEU A 161 -28.86 -11.37 -1.19
CA LEU A 161 -28.07 -12.43 -1.82
C LEU A 161 -27.64 -13.50 -0.81
N ALA A 162 -27.34 -13.15 0.44
CA ALA A 162 -27.04 -14.13 1.49
C ALA A 162 -28.27 -14.98 1.84
N GLN A 163 -29.47 -14.39 1.91
CA GLN A 163 -30.73 -15.12 2.07
C GLN A 163 -30.93 -16.10 0.90
N LEU A 164 -30.76 -15.64 -0.34
CA LEU A 164 -30.88 -16.47 -1.54
C LEU A 164 -29.81 -17.57 -1.62
N ALA A 165 -28.59 -17.32 -1.12
CA ALA A 165 -27.50 -18.28 -1.12
C ALA A 165 -27.68 -19.38 -0.06
N SER A 166 -28.43 -19.11 1.01
CA SER A 166 -28.73 -20.09 2.06
C SER A 166 -29.63 -21.23 1.59
N ALA A 167 -30.45 -20.98 0.57
CA ALA A 167 -31.29 -21.97 -0.08
C ALA A 167 -30.70 -22.40 -1.43
N GLU A 168 -30.97 -23.63 -1.87
CA GLU A 168 -30.63 -24.03 -3.24
C GLU A 168 -31.50 -23.31 -4.26
N SER A 169 -32.76 -23.04 -3.92
CA SER A 169 -33.75 -22.42 -4.80
C SER A 169 -34.91 -21.90 -3.96
N THR A 170 -35.32 -20.66 -4.22
CA THR A 170 -36.41 -20.01 -3.49
C THR A 170 -37.47 -19.54 -4.48
N PRO A 171 -38.74 -19.95 -4.34
CA PRO A 171 -39.81 -19.45 -5.20
C PRO A 171 -40.05 -17.96 -4.91
N PHE A 172 -40.31 -17.19 -5.95
CA PHE A 172 -40.47 -15.74 -5.89
C PHE A 172 -41.49 -15.30 -4.84
N ASN A 173 -42.60 -16.04 -4.72
CA ASN A 173 -43.69 -15.76 -3.79
C ASN A 173 -43.32 -15.95 -2.30
N GLN A 174 -42.20 -16.62 -2.01
CA GLN A 174 -41.70 -16.86 -0.65
C GLN A 174 -40.53 -15.93 -0.29
N LEU A 175 -40.08 -15.09 -1.21
CA LEU A 175 -39.07 -14.09 -0.93
C LEU A 175 -39.69 -12.98 -0.09
N ASP A 176 -39.09 -12.71 1.07
CA ASP A 176 -39.50 -11.57 1.90
C ASP A 176 -38.95 -10.28 1.30
N LEU A 177 -39.65 -9.79 0.26
CA LEU A 177 -39.26 -8.59 -0.48
C LEU A 177 -39.77 -7.30 0.17
N HIS A 178 -40.53 -7.39 1.27
CA HIS A 178 -41.13 -6.23 1.93
C HIS A 178 -40.10 -5.30 2.56
N GLU A 179 -38.94 -5.82 2.96
CA GLU A 179 -37.84 -5.04 3.52
C GLU A 179 -37.00 -4.33 2.43
N PHE A 180 -37.17 -4.70 1.16
CA PHE A 180 -36.34 -4.23 0.05
C PHE A 180 -37.13 -3.28 -0.87
N ASN A 181 -36.82 -1.99 -0.80
CA ASN A 181 -37.38 -1.01 -1.73
C ASN A 181 -36.99 -1.36 -3.17
N ARG A 182 -37.97 -1.50 -4.06
CA ARG A 182 -37.76 -1.82 -5.50
C ARG A 182 -37.03 -3.15 -5.74
N ALA A 183 -37.40 -4.20 -4.99
CA ALA A 183 -36.88 -5.55 -5.14
C ALA A 183 -36.84 -6.06 -6.60
N ASP A 184 -37.87 -5.78 -7.41
CA ASP A 184 -37.92 -6.22 -8.81
C ASP A 184 -36.77 -5.65 -9.66
N LEU A 185 -36.37 -4.40 -9.41
CA LEU A 185 -35.25 -3.76 -10.11
C LEU A 185 -33.91 -4.35 -9.64
N LEU A 186 -33.76 -4.58 -8.34
CA LEU A 186 -32.56 -5.23 -7.78
C LEU A 186 -32.38 -6.65 -8.33
N LEU A 187 -33.46 -7.43 -8.40
CA LEU A 187 -33.43 -8.78 -8.98
C LEU A 187 -33.13 -8.75 -10.49
N GLY A 188 -33.59 -7.73 -11.22
CA GLY A 188 -33.19 -7.50 -12.61
C GLY A 188 -31.67 -7.24 -12.73
N GLN A 189 -31.13 -6.34 -11.89
CA GLN A 189 -29.71 -6.04 -11.86
C GLN A 189 -28.85 -7.26 -11.49
N PHE A 190 -29.29 -8.05 -10.51
CA PHE A 190 -28.59 -9.28 -10.13
C PHE A 190 -28.58 -10.32 -11.24
N GLU A 191 -29.63 -10.38 -12.06
CA GLU A 191 -29.69 -11.26 -13.22
C GLU A 191 -28.72 -10.79 -14.32
N ASP A 192 -28.69 -9.48 -14.62
CA ASP A 192 -27.78 -8.89 -15.60
C ASP A 192 -26.29 -9.13 -15.22
N LEU A 193 -25.99 -9.04 -13.91
CA LEU A 193 -24.66 -9.30 -13.34
C LEU A 193 -24.34 -10.79 -13.17
N ASP A 194 -25.23 -11.70 -13.57
CA ASP A 194 -25.08 -13.16 -13.40
C ASP A 194 -24.90 -13.60 -11.94
N LEU A 195 -25.47 -12.86 -11.00
CA LEU A 195 -25.48 -13.17 -9.56
C LEU A 195 -26.62 -14.12 -9.22
N ILE A 196 -27.75 -13.97 -9.89
CA ILE A 196 -28.90 -14.86 -9.74
C ILE A 196 -29.33 -15.41 -11.09
N ARG A 197 -30.01 -16.55 -11.02
CA ARG A 197 -30.67 -17.17 -12.15
C ARG A 197 -32.15 -17.36 -11.83
N LYS A 198 -33.01 -16.97 -12.76
CA LYS A 198 -34.45 -17.21 -12.74
C LYS A 198 -34.77 -18.43 -13.59
N ASP A 199 -35.43 -19.41 -13.00
CA ASP A 199 -36.00 -20.54 -13.70
C ASP A 199 -37.50 -20.64 -13.36
N TYR A 200 -38.25 -21.41 -14.14
CA TYR A 200 -39.67 -21.67 -13.92
C TYR A 200 -39.87 -23.12 -13.51
N ALA A 201 -40.45 -23.32 -12.34
CA ALA A 201 -40.82 -24.63 -11.81
C ALA A 201 -42.31 -24.89 -12.06
N VAL A 202 -42.62 -26.03 -12.65
CA VAL A 202 -44.00 -26.54 -12.79
C VAL A 202 -44.29 -27.42 -11.58
N ILE A 203 -45.34 -27.09 -10.84
CA ILE A 203 -45.78 -27.81 -9.65
C ILE A 203 -47.11 -28.50 -9.95
N ASP A 204 -47.17 -29.80 -9.69
CA ASP A 204 -48.39 -30.59 -9.82
C ASP A 204 -49.45 -30.07 -8.85
N ARG A 205 -50.61 -29.67 -9.37
CA ARG A 205 -51.70 -29.15 -8.54
C ARG A 205 -52.27 -30.19 -7.58
N LYS A 206 -52.18 -31.48 -7.90
CA LYS A 206 -52.76 -32.57 -7.08
C LYS A 206 -51.82 -33.04 -5.98
N THR A 207 -50.52 -33.10 -6.27
CA THR A 207 -49.51 -33.64 -5.33
C THR A 207 -48.65 -32.57 -4.68
N GLY A 208 -48.65 -31.34 -5.21
CA GLY A 208 -47.79 -30.25 -4.75
C GLY A 208 -46.30 -30.47 -5.03
N GLN A 209 -45.95 -31.50 -5.81
CA GLN A 209 -44.56 -31.82 -6.12
C GLN A 209 -44.07 -31.06 -7.36
N GLN A 210 -42.81 -30.65 -7.33
CA GLN A 210 -42.15 -30.06 -8.49
C GLN A 210 -41.95 -31.14 -9.57
N ILE A 211 -42.56 -30.93 -10.73
CA ILE A 211 -42.54 -31.85 -11.87
C ILE A 211 -41.35 -31.55 -12.78
N LEU A 212 -41.15 -30.28 -13.11
CA LEU A 212 -40.20 -29.84 -14.14
C LEU A 212 -39.64 -28.46 -13.80
N ARG A 213 -38.36 -28.23 -14.09
CA ARG A 213 -37.71 -26.90 -14.02
C ARG A 213 -37.17 -26.55 -15.39
N VAL A 214 -37.51 -25.37 -15.90
CA VAL A 214 -37.07 -24.88 -17.21
C VAL A 214 -36.50 -23.47 -17.12
N PRO A 215 -35.51 -23.12 -17.96
CA PRO A 215 -34.82 -21.83 -17.88
C PRO A 215 -35.63 -20.66 -18.43
N SER A 216 -36.71 -20.91 -19.17
CA SER A 216 -37.53 -19.83 -19.73
C SER A 216 -38.97 -20.26 -19.94
N ARG A 217 -39.89 -19.28 -19.99
CA ARG A 217 -41.30 -19.52 -20.37
C ARG A 217 -41.45 -20.05 -21.79
N ALA A 218 -40.59 -19.63 -22.72
CA ALA A 218 -40.61 -20.16 -24.09
C ALA A 218 -40.27 -21.66 -24.12
N SER A 219 -39.30 -22.09 -23.29
CA SER A 219 -38.97 -23.51 -23.12
C SER A 219 -40.12 -24.29 -22.48
N LEU A 220 -40.90 -23.64 -21.59
CA LEU A 220 -42.10 -24.24 -21.01
C LEU A 220 -43.20 -24.44 -22.07
N GLU A 221 -43.44 -23.44 -22.91
CA GLU A 221 -44.42 -23.53 -23.99
C GLU A 221 -44.05 -24.64 -24.98
N GLU A 222 -42.78 -24.77 -25.36
CA GLU A 222 -42.32 -25.87 -26.20
C GLU A 222 -42.48 -27.24 -25.51
N ALA A 223 -42.18 -27.34 -24.22
CA ALA A 223 -42.35 -28.57 -23.45
C ALA A 223 -43.83 -28.96 -23.30
N SER A 224 -44.72 -27.99 -23.12
CA SER A 224 -46.18 -28.20 -23.00
C SER A 224 -46.82 -28.78 -24.26
N GLN A 225 -46.23 -28.54 -25.43
CA GLN A 225 -46.70 -29.10 -26.70
C GLN A 225 -46.24 -30.55 -26.92
N LYS A 226 -45.18 -30.98 -26.22
CA LYS A 226 -44.52 -32.28 -26.45
C LYS A 226 -44.71 -33.30 -25.33
N PHE A 227 -45.00 -32.86 -24.10
CA PHE A 227 -45.01 -33.74 -22.93
C PHE A 227 -46.31 -33.62 -22.10
N PHE A 228 -46.90 -34.77 -21.80
CA PHE A 228 -47.92 -34.94 -20.77
C PHE A 228 -47.26 -35.56 -19.56
N ILE A 229 -47.36 -34.93 -18.39
CA ILE A 229 -46.77 -35.45 -17.16
C ILE A 229 -47.90 -35.84 -16.21
N GLY A 230 -47.97 -37.12 -15.83
CA GLY A 230 -49.07 -37.64 -15.01
C GLY A 230 -50.43 -37.80 -15.73
N GLY A 231 -50.48 -37.62 -17.05
CA GLY A 231 -51.71 -37.76 -17.85
C GLY A 231 -52.58 -36.50 -17.94
N THR A 232 -52.13 -35.39 -17.35
CA THR A 232 -52.73 -34.06 -17.47
C THR A 232 -51.83 -33.14 -18.30
N PRO A 233 -52.40 -32.20 -19.08
CA PRO A 233 -51.62 -31.21 -19.79
C PRO A 233 -51.00 -30.21 -18.79
N ILE A 234 -49.76 -29.78 -19.06
CA ILE A 234 -48.99 -28.83 -18.21
C ILE A 234 -49.76 -27.52 -17.95
N THR A 235 -50.73 -27.18 -18.81
CA THR A 235 -51.65 -26.04 -18.64
C THR A 235 -52.56 -26.13 -17.41
N GLU A 236 -52.75 -27.31 -16.82
CA GLU A 236 -53.54 -27.50 -15.59
C GLU A 236 -52.71 -27.36 -14.29
N ASP A 237 -51.37 -27.31 -14.42
CA ASP A 237 -50.41 -27.23 -13.32
C ASP A 237 -50.03 -25.76 -13.01
N THR A 238 -49.57 -25.52 -11.78
CA THR A 238 -49.14 -24.18 -11.34
C THR A 238 -47.69 -23.94 -11.71
N VAL A 239 -47.39 -22.78 -12.31
CA VAL A 239 -46.03 -22.39 -12.68
C VAL A 239 -45.54 -21.33 -11.70
N ASP A 240 -44.50 -21.66 -10.95
CA ASP A 240 -43.84 -20.75 -10.02
C ASP A 240 -42.49 -20.31 -10.57
N GLU A 241 -42.19 -19.02 -10.43
CA GLU A 241 -40.87 -18.48 -10.70
C GLU A 241 -39.95 -18.79 -9.52
N VAL A 242 -38.77 -19.33 -9.81
CA VAL A 242 -37.80 -19.79 -8.82
C VAL A 242 -36.48 -19.08 -9.06
N ILE A 243 -35.96 -18.46 -8.00
CA ILE A 243 -34.67 -17.77 -8.01
C ILE A 243 -33.63 -18.64 -7.33
N SER A 244 -32.45 -18.72 -7.92
CA SER A 244 -31.27 -19.37 -7.32
C SER A 244 -30.02 -18.51 -7.50
N CYS A 245 -29.17 -18.45 -6.47
CA CYS A 245 -27.85 -17.83 -6.59
C CYS A 245 -26.95 -18.67 -7.51
N THR A 246 -26.25 -18.00 -8.41
CA THR A 246 -25.25 -18.64 -9.26
C THR A 246 -24.04 -19.09 -8.43
N PRO A 247 -23.23 -20.05 -8.92
CA PRO A 247 -21.96 -20.39 -8.27
C PRO A 247 -21.03 -19.19 -8.13
N PHE A 248 -21.09 -18.24 -9.07
CA PHE A 248 -20.34 -16.99 -9.04
C PHE A 248 -20.79 -16.08 -7.88
N CYS A 249 -22.09 -15.89 -7.68
CA CYS A 249 -22.56 -15.14 -6.49
C CYS A 249 -22.12 -15.80 -5.18
N ARG A 250 -22.23 -17.14 -5.10
CA ARG A 250 -21.80 -17.87 -3.90
C ARG A 250 -20.31 -17.69 -3.63
N SER A 251 -19.46 -17.74 -4.65
CA SER A 251 -18.02 -17.52 -4.47
C SER A 251 -17.71 -16.08 -4.03
N LEU A 252 -18.45 -15.08 -4.52
CA LEU A 252 -18.29 -13.69 -4.10
C LEU A 252 -18.63 -13.45 -2.62
N LEU A 253 -19.66 -14.13 -2.12
CA LEU A 253 -20.11 -14.00 -0.72
C LEU A 253 -19.19 -14.70 0.28
N LEU A 254 -18.34 -15.62 -0.18
CA LEU A 254 -17.41 -16.37 0.67
C LEU A 254 -16.10 -15.61 0.89
N SER A 255 -15.54 -15.71 2.10
CA SER A 255 -14.18 -15.29 2.44
C SER A 255 -13.78 -13.91 1.92
N ASP A 256 -14.65 -12.90 2.11
CA ASP A 256 -14.44 -11.51 1.68
C ASP A 256 -14.08 -11.35 0.19
N GLN A 257 -14.44 -12.32 -0.67
CA GLN A 257 -13.98 -12.38 -2.05
C GLN A 257 -14.39 -11.14 -2.86
N TRP A 258 -15.62 -10.65 -2.68
CA TRP A 258 -16.05 -9.42 -3.34
C TRP A 258 -15.21 -8.20 -2.93
N LEU A 259 -14.84 -8.09 -1.64
CA LEU A 259 -14.01 -7.00 -1.14
C LEU A 259 -12.57 -7.12 -1.68
N LEU A 260 -12.07 -8.34 -1.83
CA LEU A 260 -10.81 -8.62 -2.50
C LEU A 260 -10.83 -8.17 -3.96
N LEU A 261 -11.90 -8.47 -4.71
CA LEU A 261 -12.02 -8.01 -6.10
C LEU A 261 -12.03 -6.49 -6.22
N LEU A 262 -12.72 -5.80 -5.32
CA LEU A 262 -12.69 -4.33 -5.26
C LEU A 262 -11.28 -3.82 -5.02
N LEU A 263 -10.57 -4.36 -4.02
CA LEU A 263 -9.18 -4.00 -3.76
C LEU A 263 -8.29 -4.24 -5.00
N LEU A 264 -8.38 -5.42 -5.62
CA LEU A 264 -7.55 -5.77 -6.78
C LEU A 264 -7.84 -4.84 -7.98
N GLY A 265 -9.11 -4.53 -8.24
CA GLY A 265 -9.49 -3.55 -9.26
C GLY A 265 -8.94 -2.16 -8.98
N THR A 266 -8.99 -1.71 -7.72
CA THR A 266 -8.40 -0.43 -7.31
C THR A 266 -6.87 -0.43 -7.45
N LEU A 267 -6.19 -1.50 -7.02
CA LEU A 267 -4.73 -1.63 -7.16
C LEU A 267 -4.31 -1.65 -8.63
N LYS A 268 -5.08 -2.31 -9.51
CA LYS A 268 -4.89 -2.26 -10.96
C LYS A 268 -4.93 -0.84 -11.49
N ASN A 269 -5.96 -0.07 -11.10
CA ASN A 269 -6.12 1.33 -11.52
C ASN A 269 -4.99 2.23 -11.01
N LEU A 270 -4.36 1.88 -9.88
CA LEU A 270 -3.20 2.58 -9.33
C LEU A 270 -1.86 2.18 -10.00
N GLY A 271 -1.89 1.18 -10.88
CA GLY A 271 -0.71 0.68 -11.62
C GLY A 271 0.16 -0.26 -10.79
N VAL A 272 -0.46 -1.08 -9.94
CA VAL A 272 0.22 -2.11 -9.16
C VAL A 272 0.25 -3.43 -9.92
N ASP A 273 1.44 -4.04 -10.01
CA ASP A 273 1.65 -5.30 -10.73
C ASP A 273 1.15 -6.53 -9.94
N SER A 274 0.61 -7.54 -10.62
CA SER A 274 0.11 -8.78 -10.01
C SER A 274 1.16 -9.54 -9.20
N ASP A 275 2.40 -9.55 -9.68
CA ASP A 275 3.50 -10.28 -9.05
C ASP A 275 3.88 -9.71 -7.67
N SER A 276 3.44 -8.48 -7.39
CA SER A 276 3.66 -7.81 -6.12
C SER A 276 2.62 -8.12 -5.05
N ILE A 277 1.58 -8.88 -5.40
CA ILE A 277 0.41 -9.13 -4.56
C ILE A 277 0.27 -10.61 -4.23
N GLN A 278 0.23 -10.91 -2.94
CA GLN A 278 0.00 -12.26 -2.44
C GLN A 278 -1.20 -12.27 -1.48
N VAL A 279 -2.08 -13.26 -1.64
CA VAL A 279 -3.38 -13.31 -0.93
C VAL A 279 -3.45 -14.57 -0.09
N CYS A 280 -3.88 -14.42 1.17
CA CYS A 280 -4.22 -15.49 2.09
C CYS A 280 -5.70 -15.38 2.45
N GLN A 281 -6.49 -16.39 2.06
CA GLN A 281 -7.91 -16.50 2.39
C GLN A 281 -8.16 -17.70 3.28
N SER A 282 -9.03 -17.54 4.27
CA SER A 282 -9.57 -18.62 5.09
C SER A 282 -11.04 -18.32 5.37
N ALA A 283 -11.84 -19.33 5.70
CA ALA A 283 -13.27 -19.16 5.93
C ALA A 283 -13.58 -18.32 7.18
N ASP A 284 -12.78 -18.48 8.24
CA ASP A 284 -13.09 -17.92 9.56
C ASP A 284 -12.23 -16.72 9.96
N THR A 285 -11.28 -16.33 9.10
CA THR A 285 -10.37 -15.20 9.35
C THR A 285 -10.47 -14.17 8.25
N PRO A 286 -10.24 -12.88 8.55
CA PRO A 286 -10.12 -11.83 7.55
C PRO A 286 -9.19 -12.21 6.41
N THR A 287 -9.55 -11.81 5.19
CA THR A 287 -8.66 -11.97 4.04
C THR A 287 -7.46 -11.06 4.19
N ARG A 288 -6.27 -11.59 3.95
CA ARG A 288 -5.00 -10.89 4.16
C ARG A 288 -4.28 -10.80 2.83
N VAL A 289 -3.87 -9.59 2.47
CA VAL A 289 -3.20 -9.31 1.21
C VAL A 289 -1.85 -8.68 1.53
N PHE A 290 -0.78 -9.36 1.15
CA PHE A 290 0.58 -8.88 1.25
C PHE A 290 0.94 -8.20 -0.05
N LEU A 291 1.34 -6.94 0.04
CA LEU A 291 1.63 -6.08 -1.10
C LEU A 291 3.05 -5.55 -0.97
N THR A 292 3.86 -5.70 -2.02
CA THR A 292 5.22 -5.18 -2.06
C THR A 292 5.33 -4.07 -3.10
N LEU A 293 5.41 -2.81 -2.65
CA LEU A 293 5.53 -1.66 -3.55
C LEU A 293 6.82 -0.92 -3.25
N ASN A 294 7.67 -0.72 -4.27
CA ASN A 294 8.90 0.07 -4.13
C ASN A 294 9.79 -0.36 -2.95
N GLN A 295 9.89 -1.68 -2.72
CA GLN A 295 10.60 -2.31 -1.59
C GLN A 295 9.97 -2.09 -0.20
N GLN A 296 8.84 -1.37 -0.13
CA GLN A 296 7.99 -1.30 1.07
C GLN A 296 6.99 -2.44 1.09
N ARG A 297 6.69 -2.96 2.28
CA ARG A 297 5.80 -4.09 2.48
C ARG A 297 4.57 -3.66 3.25
N PHE A 298 3.42 -3.96 2.69
CA PHE A 298 2.11 -3.64 3.24
C PHE A 298 1.35 -4.92 3.55
N LEU A 299 0.62 -4.92 4.66
CA LEU A 299 -0.44 -5.88 4.92
C LEU A 299 -1.78 -5.18 4.80
N VAL A 300 -2.60 -5.61 3.85
CA VAL A 300 -3.98 -5.18 3.73
C VAL A 300 -4.90 -6.25 4.31
N VAL A 301 -5.63 -5.89 5.35
CA VAL A 301 -6.59 -6.76 6.04
C VAL A 301 -7.98 -6.39 5.56
N LEU A 302 -8.67 -7.34 4.94
CA LEU A 302 -10.01 -7.21 4.41
C LEU A 302 -10.99 -7.92 5.34
N SER A 303 -12.06 -7.24 5.75
CA SER A 303 -13.10 -7.89 6.56
C SER A 303 -14.50 -7.36 6.27
N ASN A 304 -15.39 -8.26 5.85
CA ASN A 304 -16.82 -8.00 5.72
C ASN A 304 -17.60 -8.20 7.04
N ARG A 305 -16.90 -8.38 8.17
CA ARG A 305 -17.49 -8.54 9.49
C ARG A 305 -16.83 -7.59 10.47
N ARG A 306 -17.50 -7.33 11.58
CA ARG A 306 -16.87 -6.66 12.72
C ARG A 306 -15.65 -7.45 13.20
N MET A 307 -14.50 -6.79 13.18
CA MET A 307 -13.24 -7.38 13.67
C MET A 307 -13.30 -7.71 15.16
N THR A 308 -12.74 -8.87 15.50
CA THR A 308 -12.62 -9.41 16.85
C THR A 308 -11.20 -9.24 17.38
N LEU A 309 -10.99 -9.45 18.69
CA LEU A 309 -9.64 -9.41 19.27
C LEU A 309 -8.75 -10.54 18.72
N ASP A 310 -9.32 -11.70 18.40
CA ASP A 310 -8.58 -12.80 17.77
C ASP A 310 -8.00 -12.39 16.41
N ASP A 311 -8.79 -11.62 15.63
CA ASP A 311 -8.30 -11.05 14.37
C ASP A 311 -7.11 -10.11 14.62
N SER A 312 -7.11 -9.36 15.71
CA SER A 312 -6.01 -8.44 16.05
C SER A 312 -4.73 -9.14 16.49
N TYR A 313 -4.86 -10.28 17.19
CA TYR A 313 -3.71 -11.13 17.51
C TYR A 313 -3.12 -11.74 16.24
N LEU A 314 -3.96 -12.20 15.32
CA LEU A 314 -3.52 -12.72 14.03
C LEU A 314 -2.76 -11.65 13.23
N VAL A 315 -3.32 -10.44 13.12
CA VAL A 315 -2.67 -9.32 12.43
C VAL A 315 -1.33 -8.99 13.07
N SER A 316 -1.27 -8.87 14.40
CA SER A 316 -0.03 -8.55 15.12
C SER A 316 1.03 -9.64 14.97
N ALA A 317 0.63 -10.91 14.99
CA ALA A 317 1.54 -12.02 14.77
C ALA A 317 2.16 -11.99 13.36
N GLN A 318 1.37 -11.64 12.35
CA GLN A 318 1.87 -11.52 10.97
C GLN A 318 2.78 -10.31 10.79
N VAL A 319 2.40 -9.17 11.36
CA VAL A 319 3.22 -7.96 11.38
C VAL A 319 4.60 -8.27 11.95
N ALA A 320 4.66 -8.97 13.08
CA ALA A 320 5.91 -9.38 13.71
C ALA A 320 6.67 -10.43 12.88
N ALA A 321 5.98 -11.46 12.36
CA ALA A 321 6.60 -12.55 11.62
C ALA A 321 7.23 -12.11 10.28
N TYR A 322 6.61 -11.15 9.60
CA TYR A 322 7.04 -10.68 8.27
C TYR A 322 7.79 -9.35 8.30
N GLY A 323 7.95 -8.74 9.49
CA GLY A 323 8.62 -7.45 9.66
C GLY A 323 7.92 -6.34 8.86
N LEU A 324 6.61 -6.23 9.01
CA LEU A 324 5.79 -5.27 8.27
C LEU A 324 5.73 -3.94 9.03
N GLU A 325 5.89 -2.84 8.31
CA GLU A 325 5.85 -1.48 8.88
C GLU A 325 4.52 -0.77 8.63
N ASP A 326 3.77 -1.23 7.62
CA ASP A 326 2.53 -0.61 7.17
C ASP A 326 1.38 -1.62 7.08
N VAL A 327 0.28 -1.29 7.75
CA VAL A 327 -0.95 -2.10 7.74
C VAL A 327 -2.13 -1.22 7.32
N ILE A 328 -2.91 -1.72 6.35
CA ILE A 328 -4.15 -1.08 5.89
C ILE A 328 -5.30 -2.01 6.28
N VAL A 329 -6.25 -1.50 7.05
CA VAL A 329 -7.44 -2.24 7.45
C VAL A 329 -8.63 -1.71 6.65
N LEU A 330 -9.18 -2.57 5.81
CA LEU A 330 -10.37 -2.32 5.00
C LEU A 330 -11.52 -3.15 5.58
N SER A 331 -12.53 -2.48 6.14
CA SER A 331 -13.70 -3.17 6.68
C SER A 331 -15.00 -2.53 6.22
N THR A 332 -16.03 -3.36 6.02
CA THR A 332 -17.39 -2.88 5.79
C THR A 332 -18.03 -2.30 7.05
N ASP A 333 -17.65 -2.83 8.21
CA ASP A 333 -18.11 -2.34 9.50
C ASP A 333 -17.08 -1.36 10.05
N LYS A 334 -17.57 -0.29 10.70
CA LYS A 334 -16.68 0.68 11.34
C LYS A 334 -15.80 -0.01 12.39
N THR A 335 -14.48 0.10 12.22
CA THR A 335 -13.55 -0.48 13.18
C THR A 335 -13.66 0.25 14.51
N SER A 336 -13.92 -0.49 15.60
CA SER A 336 -14.12 0.12 16.92
C SER A 336 -12.88 0.83 17.43
N THR A 337 -13.03 1.93 18.18
CA THR A 337 -11.90 2.68 18.75
C THR A 337 -11.01 1.82 19.63
N LEU A 338 -11.59 0.90 20.40
CA LEU A 338 -10.85 -0.06 21.22
C LEU A 338 -9.93 -0.94 20.36
N MET A 339 -10.44 -1.43 19.22
CA MET A 339 -9.66 -2.23 18.28
C MET A 339 -8.52 -1.43 17.65
N LYS A 340 -8.80 -0.21 17.19
CA LYS A 340 -7.78 0.67 16.60
C LYS A 340 -6.65 0.92 17.59
N HIS A 341 -7.01 1.26 18.83
CA HIS A 341 -6.06 1.50 19.91
C HIS A 341 -5.26 0.25 20.28
N HIS A 342 -5.91 -0.92 20.36
CA HIS A 342 -5.22 -2.17 20.67
C HIS A 342 -4.17 -2.54 19.61
N LEU A 343 -4.53 -2.43 18.33
CA LEU A 343 -3.60 -2.69 17.21
C LEU A 343 -2.40 -1.73 17.24
N GLN A 344 -2.65 -0.44 17.46
CA GLN A 344 -1.61 0.60 17.51
C GLN A 344 -0.71 0.45 18.75
N GLN A 345 -1.26 0.09 19.91
CA GLN A 345 -0.48 -0.09 21.13
C GLN A 345 0.38 -1.35 21.11
N THR A 346 -0.15 -2.44 20.53
CA THR A 346 0.57 -3.72 20.46
C THR A 346 1.72 -3.65 19.46
N ASN A 347 1.62 -2.77 18.47
CA ASN A 347 2.59 -2.63 17.38
C ASN A 347 3.02 -1.15 17.27
N ASP A 348 3.79 -0.69 18.25
CA ASP A 348 4.23 0.71 18.42
C ASP A 348 5.01 1.29 17.22
N LYS A 349 5.70 0.43 16.47
CA LYS A 349 6.51 0.81 15.30
C LYS A 349 5.76 0.79 13.97
N VAL A 350 4.49 0.39 13.98
CA VAL A 350 3.74 0.05 12.76
C VAL A 350 2.66 1.09 12.51
N THR A 351 2.56 1.54 11.27
CA THR A 351 1.52 2.49 10.89
C THR A 351 0.26 1.74 10.47
N PHE A 352 -0.83 1.97 11.19
CA PHE A 352 -2.16 1.49 10.82
C PHE A 352 -2.97 2.57 10.13
N ASN A 353 -3.47 2.25 8.94
CA ASN A 353 -4.43 3.06 8.21
C ASN A 353 -5.78 2.34 8.16
N PHE A 354 -6.83 2.98 8.65
CA PHE A 354 -8.18 2.40 8.69
C PHE A 354 -9.04 3.07 7.64
N VAL A 355 -9.53 2.30 6.68
CA VAL A 355 -10.49 2.76 5.67
C VAL A 355 -11.85 2.22 6.07
N ASP A 356 -12.67 3.08 6.68
CA ASP A 356 -14.01 2.75 7.15
C ASP A 356 -15.09 3.03 6.06
N SER A 357 -14.75 3.72 4.97
CA SER A 357 -15.66 4.04 3.85
C SER A 357 -15.16 3.39 2.56
N LEU A 358 -15.99 2.54 1.95
CA LEU A 358 -15.68 1.90 0.68
C LEU A 358 -15.97 2.81 -0.53
N GLU A 359 -16.77 3.87 -0.37
CA GLU A 359 -17.10 4.81 -1.45
C GLU A 359 -15.85 5.56 -1.93
N ASP A 360 -14.98 5.94 -0.99
CA ASP A 360 -13.73 6.67 -1.25
C ASP A 360 -12.51 5.73 -1.22
N LEU A 361 -12.70 4.42 -1.48
CA LEU A 361 -11.63 3.42 -1.36
C LEU A 361 -10.42 3.76 -2.24
N GLU A 362 -10.66 4.14 -3.49
CA GLU A 362 -9.59 4.47 -4.44
C GLU A 362 -8.78 5.69 -4.00
N ASP A 363 -9.45 6.77 -3.61
CA ASP A 363 -8.78 7.99 -3.18
C ASP A 363 -8.08 7.82 -1.83
N SER A 364 -8.66 7.04 -0.92
CA SER A 364 -8.04 6.70 0.37
C SER A 364 -6.77 5.88 0.18
N LEU A 365 -6.84 4.81 -0.62
CA LEU A 365 -5.67 3.98 -0.93
C LEU A 365 -4.60 4.78 -1.68
N ARG A 366 -5.00 5.60 -2.65
CA ARG A 366 -4.08 6.50 -3.37
C ARG A 366 -3.37 7.45 -2.40
N SER A 367 -4.09 8.07 -1.48
CA SER A 367 -3.50 9.00 -0.50
C SER A 367 -2.51 8.30 0.42
N ILE A 368 -2.89 7.14 0.98
CA ILE A 368 -2.04 6.34 1.88
C ILE A 368 -0.75 5.92 1.15
N LEU A 369 -0.87 5.35 -0.04
CA LEU A 369 0.28 4.87 -0.81
C LEU A 369 1.19 6.01 -1.27
N LEU A 370 0.63 7.18 -1.63
CA LEU A 370 1.41 8.35 -2.00
C LEU A 370 2.14 8.97 -0.80
N GLU A 371 1.50 9.06 0.36
CA GLU A 371 2.12 9.54 1.59
C GLU A 371 3.30 8.64 1.98
N ARG A 372 3.10 7.31 1.95
CA ARG A 372 4.15 6.34 2.23
C ARG A 372 5.30 6.39 1.23
N GLN A 373 4.98 6.59 -0.04
CA GLN A 373 5.98 6.82 -1.08
C GLN A 373 6.79 8.11 -0.83
N ARG A 374 6.15 9.19 -0.35
CA ARG A 374 6.88 10.43 0.00
C ARG A 374 7.78 10.23 1.21
N ASP A 375 7.31 9.55 2.24
CA ASP A 375 8.12 9.24 3.43
C ASP A 375 9.30 8.34 3.09
N TYR A 376 9.11 7.40 2.17
CA TYR A 376 10.21 6.58 1.65
C TYR A 376 11.23 7.38 0.86
N ILE A 377 10.79 8.27 -0.04
CA ILE A 377 11.72 9.16 -0.77
C ILE A 377 12.48 10.05 0.21
N ARG A 378 11.80 10.54 1.26
CA ARG A 378 12.42 11.35 2.30
C ARG A 378 13.51 10.55 3.02
N SER A 379 13.20 9.35 3.50
CA SER A 379 14.19 8.51 4.20
C SER A 379 15.35 8.07 3.30
N LEU A 380 15.11 7.84 2.01
CA LEU A 380 16.16 7.51 1.04
C LEU A 380 17.14 8.67 0.82
N LEU A 381 16.62 9.90 0.75
CA LEU A 381 17.39 11.10 0.38
C LEU A 381 17.87 11.93 1.58
N ASP A 382 17.35 11.70 2.78
CA ASP A 382 17.75 12.40 4.01
C ASP A 382 19.27 12.35 4.26
N PRO A 383 19.97 11.21 4.08
CA PRO A 383 21.43 11.18 4.20
C PRO A 383 22.14 12.12 3.22
N LEU A 384 21.59 12.31 2.02
CA LEU A 384 22.16 13.22 1.01
C LEU A 384 21.92 14.69 1.34
N ALA A 385 20.96 14.99 2.22
CA ALA A 385 20.71 16.35 2.70
C ALA A 385 21.86 16.88 3.56
N GLU A 386 22.68 16.01 4.17
CA GLU A 386 23.88 16.43 4.91
C GLU A 386 24.94 17.06 3.99
N LEU A 387 24.92 16.69 2.70
CA LEU A 387 25.94 17.06 1.71
C LEU A 387 25.71 18.44 1.08
N THR A 388 24.66 19.15 1.47
CA THR A 388 24.17 20.37 0.82
C THR A 388 23.29 21.19 1.79
N PRO A 389 23.40 22.53 1.81
CA PRO A 389 22.52 23.37 2.64
C PRO A 389 21.06 23.38 2.16
N VAL A 390 20.78 22.89 0.95
CA VAL A 390 19.44 22.80 0.38
C VAL A 390 18.79 21.49 0.80
N ARG A 391 17.51 21.58 1.23
CA ARG A 391 16.65 20.41 1.50
C ARG A 391 16.21 19.73 0.21
N ILE A 392 17.12 19.02 -0.44
CA ILE A 392 16.88 18.45 -1.77
C ILE A 392 15.80 17.38 -1.74
N GLN A 393 15.66 16.62 -0.66
CA GLN A 393 14.59 15.66 -0.50
C GLN A 393 13.20 16.30 -0.68
N GLU A 394 12.97 17.51 -0.15
CA GLU A 394 11.71 18.23 -0.30
C GLU A 394 11.49 18.72 -1.74
N LEU A 395 12.56 19.15 -2.42
CA LEU A 395 12.49 19.56 -3.82
C LEU A 395 12.18 18.38 -4.73
N VAL A 396 12.79 17.22 -4.47
CA VAL A 396 12.53 15.98 -5.19
C VAL A 396 11.10 15.52 -4.96
N ILE A 397 10.62 15.51 -3.71
CA ILE A 397 9.23 15.16 -3.39
C ILE A 397 8.26 16.10 -4.12
N ARG A 398 8.50 17.41 -4.08
CA ARG A 398 7.64 18.40 -4.76
C ARG A 398 7.62 18.22 -6.28
N LYS A 399 8.72 17.77 -6.89
CA LYS A 399 8.84 17.52 -8.33
C LYS A 399 8.24 16.17 -8.75
N MET A 400 8.46 15.13 -7.96
CA MET A 400 8.15 13.74 -8.32
C MET A 400 6.81 13.25 -7.78
N ALA A 401 6.45 13.65 -6.56
CA ALA A 401 5.22 13.24 -5.88
C ALA A 401 4.51 14.47 -5.28
N PRO A 402 3.99 15.39 -6.13
CA PRO A 402 3.37 16.62 -5.65
C PRO A 402 2.25 16.31 -4.65
N GLY A 403 2.22 17.07 -3.55
CA GLY A 403 1.14 17.06 -2.56
C GLY A 403 -0.24 17.27 -3.19
N PRO A 404 -1.34 16.79 -2.57
CA PRO A 404 -2.61 17.48 -2.78
C PRO A 404 -2.33 18.94 -2.41
N SER A 405 -2.54 19.86 -3.35
CA SER A 405 -2.11 21.25 -3.26
C SER A 405 -2.33 21.83 -1.87
N ASN A 406 -1.27 21.95 -1.06
CA ASN A 406 -1.21 23.07 -0.13
C ASN A 406 -1.39 24.27 -1.03
N GLY A 407 -2.52 24.96 -0.81
CA GLY A 407 -3.14 25.87 -1.75
C GLY A 407 -2.12 26.76 -2.41
N GLU A 408 -2.44 27.20 -3.63
CA GLU A 408 -1.87 28.39 -4.25
C GLU A 408 -1.11 29.20 -3.21
N VAL A 409 0.20 28.97 -3.12
CA VAL A 409 1.05 30.04 -2.65
C VAL A 409 0.81 31.01 -3.78
N GLN A 410 -0.16 31.91 -3.55
CA GLN A 410 -0.31 33.13 -4.29
C GLN A 410 1.14 33.53 -4.49
N ALA A 411 1.57 33.52 -5.75
CA ALA A 411 2.60 34.46 -6.10
C ALA A 411 2.05 35.75 -5.51
N THR A 412 2.59 36.16 -4.35
CA THR A 412 2.64 37.56 -4.00
C THR A 412 3.30 38.13 -5.23
N GLN A 413 2.45 38.58 -6.16
CA GLN A 413 2.78 39.60 -7.11
C GLN A 413 3.44 40.63 -6.23
N TYR A 414 4.76 40.68 -6.29
CA TYR A 414 5.44 41.89 -5.91
C TYR A 414 4.70 42.97 -6.70
N PRO A 415 4.06 43.95 -6.03
CA PRO A 415 3.48 45.05 -6.77
C PRO A 415 4.63 45.62 -7.60
N ASP A 416 4.41 45.71 -8.91
CA ASP A 416 5.39 46.30 -9.82
C ASP A 416 5.89 47.61 -9.19
N PRO A 417 7.22 47.84 -9.14
CA PRO A 417 7.73 49.12 -8.67
C PRO A 417 7.07 50.20 -9.52
N PRO A 418 6.53 51.28 -8.90
CA PRO A 418 5.81 52.29 -9.65
C PRO A 418 6.70 52.83 -10.77
N GLU A 419 6.18 52.80 -12.00
CA GLU A 419 6.82 53.40 -13.15
C GLU A 419 7.14 54.87 -12.82
N MET A 420 8.42 55.14 -12.62
CA MET A 420 8.92 56.50 -12.53
C MET A 420 8.67 57.17 -13.88
N PRO A 421 7.94 58.29 -13.94
CA PRO A 421 7.81 59.05 -15.16
C PRO A 421 9.20 59.53 -15.58
N SER A 422 9.56 59.25 -16.83
CA SER A 422 10.76 59.77 -17.50
C SER A 422 10.76 61.29 -17.40
N GLN A 423 11.55 61.85 -16.48
CA GLN A 423 11.81 63.27 -16.42
C GLN A 423 13.05 63.58 -17.26
N GLU A 424 12.80 64.46 -18.23
CA GLU A 424 13.74 65.10 -19.13
C GLU A 424 14.90 65.75 -18.35
N GLU A 425 16.07 65.71 -18.97
CA GLU A 425 17.28 66.39 -18.51
C GLU A 425 17.01 67.88 -18.34
N ASP A 426 17.02 68.38 -17.10
CA ASP A 426 17.25 69.79 -16.85
C ASP A 426 17.94 70.04 -15.50
N SER A 427 19.20 70.47 -15.60
CA SER A 427 19.88 71.41 -14.71
C SER A 427 19.99 71.08 -13.21
N LEU A 428 21.13 70.50 -12.82
CA LEU A 428 21.61 70.37 -11.44
C LEU A 428 21.74 71.74 -10.73
N PRO A 429 21.29 71.84 -9.46
CA PRO A 429 21.90 72.76 -8.50
C PRO A 429 22.83 72.01 -7.52
N ASP A 430 24.02 72.57 -7.32
CA ASP A 430 25.03 72.19 -6.33
C ASP A 430 24.42 72.00 -4.93
N PHE A 431 24.70 70.86 -4.29
CA PHE A 431 24.41 70.67 -2.87
C PHE A 431 25.66 70.18 -2.12
N GLN A 432 26.17 71.05 -1.26
CA GLN A 432 27.25 70.77 -0.30
C GLN A 432 26.74 69.86 0.82
N PRO A 433 27.52 68.85 1.26
CA PRO A 433 27.16 68.06 2.43
C PRO A 433 27.38 68.87 3.73
N PRO A 434 26.41 68.87 4.67
CA PRO A 434 26.63 69.46 5.99
C PRO A 434 27.53 68.57 6.88
N PRO A 435 28.23 69.17 7.85
CA PRO A 435 29.30 68.52 8.60
C PRO A 435 28.80 67.54 9.66
N MET A 436 29.62 66.52 9.93
CA MET A 436 29.47 65.62 11.06
C MET A 436 29.79 66.34 12.37
N ASP A 437 28.80 66.41 13.27
CA ASP A 437 29.02 66.71 14.68
C ASP A 437 28.91 65.42 15.51
N VAL A 438 30.03 65.09 16.13
CA VAL A 438 30.17 64.08 17.17
C VAL A 438 29.92 64.77 18.52
N PRO A 439 29.10 64.20 19.42
CA PRO A 439 29.23 64.50 20.83
C PRO A 439 29.75 63.29 21.59
N ASN A 440 30.83 63.55 22.32
CA ASN A 440 31.38 62.73 23.40
C ASN A 440 30.65 63.05 24.72
N THR A 441 30.80 62.15 25.71
CA THR A 441 30.65 62.32 27.17
C THR A 441 29.24 62.64 27.70
N GLU A 442 28.75 62.23 28.86
CA GLU A 442 29.17 61.40 30.01
C GLU A 442 27.90 61.28 30.89
N ASP A 443 27.86 60.27 31.77
CA ASP A 443 27.12 60.19 33.04
C ASP A 443 25.59 59.99 33.11
N ASP A 444 25.27 59.35 34.25
CA ASP A 444 24.01 59.16 34.98
C ASP A 444 23.19 57.86 34.76
N GLU A 445 23.53 56.90 35.64
CA GLU A 445 22.69 56.26 36.65
C GLU A 445 21.19 55.96 36.40
N GLU A 446 20.81 54.82 37.02
CA GLU A 446 19.50 54.51 37.59
C GLU A 446 18.51 53.61 36.80
N SER A 447 18.51 52.34 37.22
CA SER A 447 17.32 51.55 37.62
C SER A 447 16.40 50.92 36.57
N GLY A 448 16.10 49.63 36.81
CA GLY A 448 14.89 48.97 36.30
C GLY A 448 15.10 47.61 35.63
N LEU A 449 15.54 46.60 36.38
CA LEU A 449 15.39 45.20 35.96
C LEU A 449 13.91 44.79 36.05
N PRO A 450 13.29 44.22 35.00
CA PRO A 450 11.97 43.62 35.13
C PRO A 450 12.07 42.21 35.74
N GLU A 451 11.36 42.00 36.85
CA GLU A 451 11.20 40.72 37.53
C GLU A 451 10.49 39.68 36.64
N LEU A 452 11.07 38.48 36.60
CA LEU A 452 10.46 37.26 36.07
C LEU A 452 9.39 36.74 37.05
N PRO A 453 8.18 36.39 36.59
CA PRO A 453 7.20 35.73 37.45
C PRO A 453 7.59 34.27 37.70
N SER A 454 7.72 33.90 38.98
CA SER A 454 7.82 32.51 39.44
C SER A 454 6.47 31.78 39.37
N PRO A 455 6.46 30.45 39.21
CA PRO A 455 5.26 29.66 38.95
C PRO A 455 4.52 29.33 40.26
N MET A 456 3.21 29.62 40.30
CA MET A 456 2.28 29.01 41.24
C MET A 456 1.48 27.92 40.53
N ALA A 457 1.55 26.69 41.04
CA ALA A 457 0.40 25.93 41.52
C ALA A 457 0.76 24.45 41.61
N SER A 458 0.94 23.98 42.85
CA SER A 458 1.02 22.57 43.21
C SER A 458 -0.28 21.85 42.83
N ILE A 459 -0.15 20.79 42.04
CA ILE A 459 -1.20 19.81 41.79
C ILE A 459 -1.18 18.81 42.96
N PRO A 460 -2.31 18.56 43.66
CA PRO A 460 -2.38 17.53 44.70
C PRO A 460 -2.35 16.13 44.05
N PRO A 461 -1.72 15.13 44.70
CA PRO A 461 -1.71 13.76 44.19
C PRO A 461 -3.11 13.13 44.25
N PRO A 462 -3.44 12.19 43.33
CA PRO A 462 -4.71 11.49 43.34
C PRO A 462 -4.83 10.54 44.55
N PRO A 463 -6.06 10.24 44.99
CA PRO A 463 -6.31 9.39 46.16
C PRO A 463 -5.88 7.95 45.89
N THR A 464 -5.17 7.39 46.87
CA THR A 464 -4.80 5.97 46.96
C THR A 464 -6.07 5.16 47.20
N THR A 465 -6.51 4.41 46.20
CA THR A 465 -7.55 3.39 46.36
C THR A 465 -6.90 2.18 47.01
N GLU A 466 -7.17 1.99 48.30
CA GLU A 466 -6.87 0.76 49.04
C GLU A 466 -7.63 -0.40 48.38
N LEU A 467 -6.88 -1.32 47.78
CA LEU A 467 -7.39 -2.64 47.41
C LEU A 467 -7.44 -3.50 48.68
N PRO A 468 -8.53 -4.24 48.93
CA PRO A 468 -8.60 -5.16 50.06
C PRO A 468 -7.65 -6.34 49.86
N GLU A 469 -6.94 -6.66 50.94
CA GLU A 469 -6.13 -7.87 51.10
C GLU A 469 -7.02 -9.11 50.86
N GLU A 470 -6.79 -9.83 49.76
CA GLU A 470 -7.32 -11.17 49.60
C GLU A 470 -6.38 -12.17 50.27
N GLU A 471 -6.99 -12.91 51.19
CA GLU A 471 -6.43 -13.91 52.06
C GLU A 471 -5.78 -15.05 51.26
N ALA A 472 -4.61 -15.46 51.72
CA ALA A 472 -4.00 -16.72 51.35
C ALA A 472 -4.89 -17.88 51.84
N SER A 473 -5.48 -18.62 50.90
CA SER A 473 -6.10 -19.92 51.15
C SER A 473 -5.40 -21.00 50.34
N ASP A 474 -4.61 -21.78 51.07
CA ASP A 474 -4.49 -23.24 51.03
C ASP A 474 -4.25 -23.96 49.68
N GLU A 475 -3.05 -24.53 49.62
CA GLU A 475 -2.71 -25.72 48.84
C GLU A 475 -3.72 -26.85 49.08
N GLU A 476 -4.53 -27.18 48.07
CA GLU A 476 -5.09 -28.53 47.93
C GLU A 476 -4.75 -29.10 46.54
N GLY A 477 -4.14 -30.28 46.57
CA GLY A 477 -3.52 -30.94 45.44
C GLY A 477 -4.46 -31.25 44.28
N LEU A 478 -3.99 -30.94 43.08
CA LEU A 478 -4.56 -31.46 41.84
C LEU A 478 -3.98 -32.86 41.57
N PRO A 479 -4.82 -33.84 41.19
CA PRO A 479 -4.36 -35.20 40.89
C PRO A 479 -3.61 -35.24 39.55
N GLU A 480 -2.50 -35.99 39.55
CA GLU A 480 -1.76 -36.45 38.36
C GLU A 480 -2.72 -37.01 37.29
N ILE A 481 -2.87 -36.29 36.18
CA ILE A 481 -3.53 -36.81 34.99
C ILE A 481 -2.51 -37.67 34.25
N GLN A 482 -2.64 -38.99 34.39
CA GLN A 482 -1.95 -39.96 33.54
C GLN A 482 -2.44 -39.80 32.09
N MET A 483 -1.50 -39.44 31.21
CA MET A 483 -1.72 -39.52 29.77
C MET A 483 -1.84 -40.99 29.34
N PRO A 484 -2.88 -41.37 28.57
CA PRO A 484 -2.91 -42.67 27.92
C PRO A 484 -1.97 -42.68 26.70
N ASP A 485 -0.99 -43.59 26.72
CA ASP A 485 -0.22 -43.99 25.54
C ASP A 485 -1.19 -44.57 24.48
N LEU A 486 -1.46 -43.77 23.45
CA LEU A 486 -2.14 -44.19 22.24
C LEU A 486 -1.22 -43.87 21.06
N VAL A 487 -0.29 -44.79 20.82
CA VAL A 487 0.44 -44.91 19.54
C VAL A 487 -0.42 -45.82 18.64
N PRO A 488 -1.02 -45.31 17.55
CA PRO A 488 -1.53 -46.19 16.52
C PRO A 488 -0.38 -46.61 15.59
N ASP A 489 -0.16 -47.92 15.50
CA ASP A 489 0.71 -48.55 14.51
C ASP A 489 0.33 -48.10 13.09
N LEU A 490 1.23 -47.36 12.44
CA LEU A 490 1.16 -47.07 11.01
C LEU A 490 1.66 -48.30 10.22
N PRO A 491 0.89 -48.83 9.25
CA PRO A 491 1.40 -49.86 8.36
C PRO A 491 2.43 -49.29 7.39
N ALA A 492 3.48 -50.08 7.14
CA ALA A 492 4.58 -49.76 6.23
C ALA A 492 4.06 -49.40 4.83
N ALA A 493 4.53 -48.27 4.29
CA ALA A 493 4.30 -47.86 2.92
C ALA A 493 5.07 -48.79 1.97
N GLU A 494 4.33 -49.53 1.14
CA GLU A 494 4.87 -50.20 -0.04
C GLU A 494 5.30 -49.16 -1.09
N GLU A 495 6.53 -49.29 -1.57
CA GLU A 495 7.09 -48.49 -2.66
C GLU A 495 6.28 -48.69 -3.95
N PHE A 496 5.54 -47.66 -4.34
CA PHE A 496 4.88 -47.60 -5.64
C PHE A 496 5.89 -47.11 -6.69
N VAL A 497 6.46 -48.03 -7.47
CA VAL A 497 7.28 -47.72 -8.65
C VAL A 497 6.34 -47.56 -9.84
N PRO A 498 6.21 -46.37 -10.46
CA PRO A 498 5.44 -46.23 -11.69
C PRO A 498 6.22 -46.78 -12.90
N ASP A 499 5.59 -47.71 -13.62
CA ASP A 499 6.06 -48.24 -14.90
C ASP A 499 6.21 -47.11 -15.94
N ILE A 500 7.43 -46.89 -16.40
CA ILE A 500 7.75 -46.01 -17.54
C ILE A 500 7.66 -46.86 -18.82
N PRO A 501 6.79 -46.53 -19.79
CA PRO A 501 6.77 -47.23 -21.06
C PRO A 501 7.96 -46.79 -21.95
N SER A 502 8.70 -47.78 -22.45
CA SER A 502 9.80 -47.60 -23.41
C SER A 502 9.35 -46.93 -24.73
N PRO A 503 10.25 -46.20 -25.43
CA PRO A 503 9.91 -45.51 -26.66
C PRO A 503 9.83 -46.49 -27.83
N VAL A 504 8.74 -46.38 -28.60
CA VAL A 504 8.55 -47.06 -29.88
C VAL A 504 9.41 -46.37 -30.95
N GLU A 505 10.30 -47.13 -31.57
CA GLU A 505 11.06 -46.73 -32.76
C GLU A 505 10.12 -46.48 -33.93
N ALA A 506 9.99 -45.21 -34.34
CA ALA A 506 9.33 -44.84 -35.58
C ALA A 506 10.35 -44.90 -36.74
N SER A 507 10.36 -46.02 -37.45
CA SER A 507 10.90 -46.10 -38.82
C SER A 507 9.88 -45.47 -39.78
N VAL A 508 10.23 -44.35 -40.41
CA VAL A 508 9.52 -43.83 -41.60
C VAL A 508 10.41 -44.03 -42.80
N LYS A 509 9.91 -44.86 -43.73
CA LYS A 509 10.45 -45.10 -45.07
C LYS A 509 10.12 -43.93 -45.99
N GLU A 510 11.05 -43.66 -46.88
CA GLU A 510 10.88 -42.91 -48.13
C GLU A 510 9.79 -43.54 -49.01
N GLU A 511 8.86 -42.72 -49.50
CA GLU A 511 8.44 -42.60 -50.91
C GLU A 511 7.58 -41.34 -51.13
#